data_AF-A0A9E3VJ48-F1
#
_entry.id   AF-A0A9E3VJ48-F1
#
_cell.length_a   1.000
_cell.length_b   1.000
_cell.length_c   1.000
_cell.angle_alpha   90.00
_cell.angle_beta   90.00
_cell.angle_gamma   90.00
#
_symmetry.space_group_name_H-M   'P 1'
#
loop_
_entity.id
_entity.type
_entity.pdbx_description
1 polymer ?
#
loop_
_entity_poly.entity_id
_entity_poly.type
_entity_poly.pdbx_seq_one_letter_code
_entity_poly.pdbx_strand_id
1 'polypeptide(L)'
;MDVHCCNCREPWDQYFLRHELAEESPTSLSEEGWKFGHNRLVVLHCPACPRSGSGLPDSQERSEIVEELAQLLGDDEDGLAATLDDFDL
;
A
#
# COMPACT_ATOMS: atom_id res chain seq x y z
N MET A 1 11.12 -0.54 7.32
CA MET A 1 11.07 0.39 6.19
C MET A 1 9.64 0.85 6.08
N ASP A 2 9.42 2.12 5.71
CA ASP A 2 8.07 2.64 5.60
C ASP A 2 7.49 2.27 4.23
N VAL A 3 6.22 1.88 4.23
CA VAL A 3 5.43 1.64 3.03
C VAL A 3 4.46 2.80 2.89
N HIS A 4 4.55 3.51 1.77
CA HIS A 4 3.72 4.68 1.56
C HIS A 4 2.40 4.30 0.88
N CYS A 5 1.31 4.90 1.35
CA CYS A 5 0.02 4.72 0.68
C CYS A 5 0.03 5.39 -0.69
N CYS A 6 -0.31 4.65 -1.75
CA CYS A 6 -0.35 5.16 -3.13
C CYS A 6 -1.39 6.28 -3.33
N ASN A 7 -2.37 6.40 -2.43
CA ASN A 7 -3.44 7.40 -2.54
C ASN A 7 -3.21 8.69 -1.73
N CYS A 8 -2.52 8.64 -0.59
CA CYS A 8 -2.34 9.80 0.28
C CYS A 8 -0.93 10.00 0.82
N ARG A 9 0.01 9.09 0.51
CA ARG A 9 1.40 9.10 0.99
C ARG A 9 1.59 8.98 2.50
N GLU A 10 0.56 8.61 3.25
CA GLU A 10 0.74 8.27 4.66
C GLU A 10 1.75 7.11 4.77
N PRO A 11 2.84 7.26 5.55
CA PRO A 11 3.80 6.19 5.78
C PRO A 11 3.23 5.18 6.77
N TRP A 12 3.37 3.90 6.45
CA TRP A 12 2.99 2.79 7.32
C TRP A 12 4.19 1.90 7.57
N ASP A 13 4.37 1.52 8.83
CA ASP A 13 5.45 0.62 9.20
C ASP A 13 5.21 -0.78 8.61
N GLN A 14 6.21 -1.32 7.91
CA GLN A 14 6.15 -2.64 7.29
C GLN A 14 5.85 -3.75 8.31
N TYR A 15 6.38 -3.64 9.53
CA TYR A 15 6.14 -4.64 10.58
C TYR A 15 4.67 -4.60 11.04
N PHE A 16 4.09 -3.42 11.22
CA PHE A 16 2.66 -3.25 11.48
C PHE A 16 1.79 -3.92 10.40
N LEU A 17 2.09 -3.66 9.11
CA LEU A 17 1.34 -4.24 8.00
C LEU A 17 1.42 -5.77 7.95
N ARG A 18 2.59 -6.34 8.27
CA ARG A 18 2.85 -7.79 8.20
C ARG A 18 2.45 -8.57 9.44
N HIS A 19 2.43 -7.95 10.62
CA HIS A 19 2.24 -8.67 11.88
C HIS A 19 0.96 -8.25 12.59
N GLU A 20 0.70 -6.95 12.70
CA GLU A 20 -0.49 -6.48 13.43
C GLU A 20 -1.75 -6.59 12.58
N LEU A 21 -1.70 -6.18 11.31
CA LEU A 21 -2.86 -6.35 10.43
C LEU A 21 -3.03 -7.80 9.97
N ALA A 22 -2.02 -8.67 10.07
CA ALA A 22 -2.07 -10.02 9.51
C ALA A 22 -3.15 -10.91 10.12
N GLU A 23 -3.46 -10.68 11.39
CA GLU A 23 -4.52 -11.40 12.11
C GLU A 23 -5.92 -10.88 11.77
N GLU A 24 -6.01 -9.68 11.18
CA GLU A 24 -7.29 -9.06 10.81
C GLU A 24 -7.88 -9.64 9.53
N SER A 25 -9.20 -9.80 9.55
CA SER A 25 -9.95 -10.31 8.39
C SER A 25 -10.02 -9.26 7.26
N PRO A 26 -10.02 -9.67 5.98
CA PRO A 26 -10.16 -8.74 4.86
C PRO A 26 -11.42 -7.85 4.93
N THR A 27 -12.49 -8.37 5.54
CA THR A 27 -13.74 -7.62 5.74
C THR A 27 -13.55 -6.48 6.74
N SER A 28 -12.97 -6.75 7.93
CA SER A 28 -12.71 -5.70 8.93
C SER A 28 -11.81 -4.61 8.37
N LEU A 29 -10.71 -5.01 7.71
CA LEU A 29 -9.77 -4.09 7.10
C LEU A 29 -10.45 -3.18 6.06
N SER A 30 -11.34 -3.74 5.24
CA SER A 30 -12.10 -2.96 4.25
C SER A 30 -13.08 -1.97 4.91
N GLU A 31 -13.72 -2.35 6.01
CA GLU A 31 -14.61 -1.48 6.80
C GLU A 31 -13.84 -0.33 7.47
N GLU A 32 -12.61 -0.58 7.89
CA GLU A 32 -11.67 0.42 8.42
C GLU A 32 -11.09 1.34 7.33
N GLY A 33 -11.29 1.00 6.05
CA GLY A 33 -10.88 1.81 4.91
C GLY A 33 -9.57 1.39 4.24
N TRP A 34 -9.05 0.20 4.57
CA TRP A 34 -7.89 -0.36 3.88
C TRP A 34 -8.27 -0.92 2.51
N LYS A 35 -7.40 -0.70 1.52
CA LYS A 35 -7.37 -1.44 0.26
C LYS A 35 -5.93 -1.77 -0.06
N PHE A 36 -5.66 -3.06 -0.25
CA PHE A 36 -4.36 -3.58 -0.64
C PHE A 36 -4.40 -4.04 -2.09
N GLY A 37 -3.25 -3.99 -2.74
CA GLY A 37 -3.03 -4.50 -4.09
C GLY A 37 -2.57 -5.97 -4.07
N HIS A 38 -1.50 -6.25 -4.80
CA HIS A 38 -0.91 -7.59 -4.93
C HIS A 38 -0.62 -8.27 -3.58
N ASN A 39 -0.13 -7.51 -2.60
CA ASN A 39 0.13 -7.97 -1.23
C ASN A 39 -0.10 -6.84 -0.21
N ARG A 40 0.12 -7.13 1.08
CA ARG A 40 -0.11 -6.19 2.18
C ARG A 40 0.85 -5.00 2.21
N LEU A 41 1.95 -5.06 1.47
CA LEU A 41 2.90 -3.94 1.31
C LEU A 41 2.52 -3.03 0.14
N VAL A 42 1.50 -3.38 -0.66
CA VAL A 42 0.94 -2.50 -1.69
C VAL A 42 -0.31 -1.82 -1.13
N VAL A 43 -0.13 -0.67 -0.48
CA VAL A 43 -1.22 0.07 0.18
C VAL A 43 -1.89 1.03 -0.80
N LEU A 44 -2.90 0.55 -1.54
CA LEU A 44 -3.66 1.36 -2.50
C LEU A 44 -4.56 2.41 -1.82
N HIS A 45 -5.07 2.11 -0.63
CA HIS A 45 -5.85 3.05 0.18
C HIS A 45 -5.71 2.70 1.66
N CYS A 46 -5.62 3.70 2.54
CA CYS A 46 -5.50 3.52 3.98
C CYS A 46 -6.61 4.30 4.73
N PRO A 47 -6.80 4.05 6.04
CA PRO A 47 -7.79 4.77 6.86
C PRO A 47 -7.55 6.28 6.97
N ALA A 48 -6.32 6.74 6.74
CA ALA A 48 -5.96 8.16 6.74
C ALA A 48 -6.32 8.88 5.43
N CYS A 49 -6.66 8.14 4.37
CA CYS A 49 -7.07 8.74 3.10
C CYS A 49 -8.37 9.55 3.24
N PRO A 50 -8.57 10.58 2.40
CA PRO A 50 -9.83 11.31 2.36
C PRO A 50 -10.99 10.37 2.01
N ARG A 51 -12.14 10.57 2.66
CA ARG A 51 -13.36 9.75 2.42
C ARG A 51 -13.89 9.83 0.99
N SER A 52 -13.51 10.85 0.23
CA SER A 52 -13.90 11.04 -1.16
C SER A 52 -12.75 11.63 -1.96
N GLY A 53 -12.50 11.05 -3.14
CA GLY A 53 -11.43 11.48 -4.05
C GLY A 53 -10.08 10.84 -3.73
N SER A 54 -9.07 11.24 -4.48
CA SER A 54 -7.69 10.88 -4.19
C SER A 54 -7.03 11.90 -3.26
N GLY A 55 -6.15 11.42 -2.38
CA GLY A 55 -5.30 12.31 -1.58
C GLY A 55 -4.17 12.95 -2.39
N LEU A 56 -3.86 12.38 -3.56
CA LEU A 56 -2.81 12.80 -4.48
C LEU A 56 -3.36 12.98 -5.91
N PRO A 57 -2.85 13.95 -6.69
CA PRO A 57 -3.30 14.16 -8.06
C PRO A 57 -2.96 12.98 -9.00
N ASP A 58 -1.92 12.23 -8.70
CA ASP A 58 -1.35 11.13 -9.49
C ASP A 58 -1.61 9.74 -8.87
N SER A 59 -2.53 9.62 -7.91
CA SER A 59 -2.79 8.36 -7.19
C SER A 59 -3.09 7.16 -8.09
N GLN A 60 -3.73 7.40 -9.24
CA GLN A 60 -4.08 6.36 -10.20
C GLN A 60 -2.83 5.81 -10.91
N GLU A 61 -1.99 6.70 -11.47
CA GLU A 61 -0.73 6.31 -12.12
C GLU A 61 0.20 5.59 -11.13
N ARG A 62 0.30 6.08 -9.89
CA ARG A 62 1.08 5.43 -8.82
C ARG A 62 0.62 4.00 -8.57
N SER A 63 -0.69 3.81 -8.43
CA SER A 63 -1.27 2.49 -8.17
C SER A 63 -0.99 1.52 -9.31
N GLU A 64 -1.06 1.98 -10.56
CA GLU A 64 -0.77 1.17 -11.75
C GLU A 64 0.72 0.76 -11.79
N ILE A 65 1.63 1.70 -11.54
CA ILE A 65 3.08 1.42 -11.50
C ILE A 65 3.41 0.44 -10.37
N VAL A 66 2.86 0.65 -9.17
CA VAL A 66 3.13 -0.23 -8.01
C VAL A 66 2.63 -1.64 -8.29
N GLU A 67 1.47 -1.80 -8.91
CA GLU A 67 0.94 -3.12 -9.30
C GLU A 67 1.80 -3.80 -10.37
N GLU A 68 2.31 -3.07 -11.36
CA GLU A 68 3.25 -3.64 -12.34
C GLU A 68 4.58 -4.06 -11.69
N LEU A 69 5.12 -3.25 -10.79
CA LEU A 69 6.33 -3.58 -10.03
C LEU A 69 6.11 -4.81 -9.14
N ALA A 70 4.96 -4.91 -8.47
CA ALA A 70 4.62 -6.07 -7.67
C ALA A 70 4.54 -7.35 -8.52
N GLN A 71 3.96 -7.27 -9.72
CA GLN A 71 3.94 -8.41 -10.65
C GLN A 71 5.34 -8.79 -11.14
N LEU A 72 6.23 -7.82 -11.35
CA LEU A 72 7.60 -8.06 -11.80
C LEU A 72 8.46 -8.73 -10.70
N LEU A 73 8.28 -8.30 -9.45
CA LEU A 73 9.04 -8.80 -8.30
C LEU A 73 8.42 -10.06 -7.68
N GLY A 74 7.14 -10.33 -7.95
CA GLY A 74 6.43 -11.51 -7.48
C GLY A 74 6.36 -11.56 -5.96
N ASP A 75 6.88 -12.64 -5.38
CA ASP A 75 6.87 -12.87 -3.93
C ASP A 75 8.01 -12.15 -3.18
N ASP A 76 8.91 -11.43 -3.88
CA ASP A 76 9.95 -10.62 -3.22
C ASP A 76 9.38 -9.33 -2.65
N GLU A 77 8.66 -9.48 -1.55
CA GLU A 77 8.01 -8.38 -0.83
C GLU A 77 9.01 -7.35 -0.28
N ASP A 78 10.18 -7.78 0.19
CA ASP A 78 11.21 -6.88 0.73
C ASP A 78 11.89 -6.08 -0.39
N GLY A 79 12.17 -6.74 -1.53
CA GLY A 79 12.64 -6.07 -2.75
C GLY A 79 11.61 -5.06 -3.28
N LEU A 80 10.32 -5.40 -3.23
CA LEU A 80 9.24 -4.47 -3.59
C LEU A 80 9.21 -3.26 -2.66
N ALA A 81 9.20 -3.46 -1.34
CA ALA A 81 9.19 -2.36 -0.38
C ALA A 81 10.37 -1.40 -0.58
N ALA A 82 11.58 -1.94 -0.78
CA ALA A 82 12.77 -1.14 -1.06
C ALA A 82 12.67 -0.37 -2.38
N THR A 83 12.13 -1.00 -3.43
CA THR A 83 11.93 -0.36 -4.73
C THR A 83 10.94 0.78 -4.64
N LEU A 84 9.84 0.61 -3.90
CA LEU A 84 8.83 1.65 -3.73
C LEU A 84 9.37 2.85 -2.94
N ASP A 85 10.15 2.60 -1.89
CA ASP A 85 10.82 3.66 -1.12
C ASP A 85 11.80 4.46 -1.99
N ASP A 86 12.63 3.78 -2.78
CA ASP A 86 13.60 4.42 -3.69
C ASP A 86 12.93 5.32 -4.75
N PHE A 87 11.75 4.94 -5.23
CA PHE A 87 10.98 5.69 -6.24
C PHE A 87 9.95 6.68 -5.65
N ASP A 88 9.87 6.79 -4.33
CA ASP A 88 8.87 7.61 -3.63
C ASP A 88 7.44 7.28 -4.11
N LEU A 89 7.12 5.97 -4.15
CA LEU A 89 5.87 5.35 -4.61
C LEU A 89 4.98 4.88 -3.45
#